data_AF-A0A656GEC9-F1
#
_entry.id   AF-A0A656GEC9-F1
#
_cell.length_a   1.000
_cell.length_b   1.000
_cell.length_c   1.000
_cell.angle_alpha   90.00
_cell.angle_beta   90.00
_cell.angle_gamma   90.00
#
_symmetry.space_group_name_H-M   'P 1'
#
loop_
_entity.id
_entity.type
_entity.pdbx_description
1 polymer ?
#
loop_
_entity_poly.entity_id
_entity_poly.type
_entity_poly.pdbx_seq_one_letter_code
_entity_poly.pdbx_strand_id
1 'polypeptide(L)' 'MAVNAQSILLHGDTPGAVELARSIRQSIEEQGGVITPVSQLLGS' A
#
# COMPACT_ATOMS: atom_id res chain seq x y z
N MET A 1 10.84 14.51 8.17
CA MET A 1 9.44 14.75 8.59
C MET A 1 8.67 13.45 8.46
N ALA A 2 7.83 13.12 9.44
CA ALA A 2 6.90 12.01 9.31
C ALA A 2 5.68 12.45 8.49
N VAL A 3 5.14 11.55 7.67
CA VAL A 3 3.91 11.77 6.89
C VAL A 3 2.83 10.84 7.45
N ASN A 4 1.65 11.39 7.75
CA ASN A 4 0.50 10.59 8.12
C ASN A 4 -0.25 10.15 6.84
N ALA A 5 0.32 9.18 6.12
CA ALA A 5 -0.25 8.67 4.88
C ALA A 5 -1.19 7.49 5.15
N GLN A 6 -2.35 7.49 4.49
CA GLN A 6 -3.33 6.39 4.54
C GLN A 6 -3.47 5.66 3.18
N SER A 7 -2.80 6.17 2.15
CA SER A 7 -2.79 5.60 0.80
C SER A 7 -1.45 5.87 0.13
N ILE A 8 -1.04 4.94 -0.73
CA ILE A 8 0.18 5.01 -1.52
C ILE A 8 -0.23 4.86 -2.98
N LEU A 9 0.11 5.84 -3.82
CA LEU A 9 -0.08 5.74 -5.26
C LEU A 9 1.03 4.85 -5.85
N LEU A 10 0.64 3.80 -6.57
CA LEU A 10 1.54 2.90 -7.27
C LEU A 10 1.09 2.75 -8.73
N HIS A 11 2.06 2.48 -9.61
CA HIS A 11 1.82 2.06 -10.98
C HIS A 11 2.24 0.60 -11.15
N GLY A 12 1.69 -0.10 -12.14
CA GLY A 12 1.98 -1.51 -12.43
C GLY A 12 2.27 -1.76 -13.90
N ASP A 13 2.73 -0.72 -14.59
CA ASP A 13 2.96 -0.63 -16.03
C ASP A 13 4.23 -1.36 -16.50
N THR A 14 5.10 -1.74 -15.57
CA THR A 14 6.29 -2.56 -15.84
C THR A 14 6.37 -3.74 -14.87
N PRO A 15 7.07 -4.84 -15.25
CA PRO A 15 7.32 -5.94 -14.33
C PRO A 15 7.97 -5.48 -13.01
N GLY A 16 8.94 -4.55 -13.09
CA GLY A 16 9.59 -3.99 -11.90
C GLY A 16 8.65 -3.20 -10.98
N ALA A 17 7.66 -2.50 -11.55
CA ALA A 17 6.65 -1.80 -10.76
C ALA A 17 5.73 -2.77 -9.98
N VAL A 18 5.40 -3.91 -10.58
CA VAL A 18 4.64 -4.98 -9.90
C VAL A 18 5.46 -5.64 -8.78
N GLU A 19 6.75 -5.91 -9.01
CA GLU A 19 7.65 -6.42 -7.98
C GLU A 19 7.79 -5.45 -6.79
N LEU A 20 7.86 -4.15 -7.09
CA LEU A 20 7.85 -3.10 -6.05
C LEU A 20 6.54 -3.11 -5.27
N ALA A 21 5.39 -3.18 -5.94
CA ALA A 21 4.10 -3.25 -5.27
C ALA A 21 3.98 -4.49 -4.35
N ARG A 22 4.51 -5.64 -4.77
CA ARG A 22 4.58 -6.84 -3.92
C ARG A 22 5.45 -6.63 -2.68
N SER A 23 6.63 -6.03 -2.86
CA SER A 23 7.56 -5.75 -1.76
C SER A 23 6.95 -4.79 -0.73
N ILE A 24 6.27 -3.74 -1.21
CA ILE A 24 5.55 -2.79 -0.35
C ILE A 24 4.44 -3.50 0.43
N ARG A 25 3.63 -4.33 -0.24
CA ARG A 25 2.57 -5.11 0.42
C ARG A 25 3.15 -5.97 1.56
N GLN A 26 4.18 -6.76 1.26
CA GLN A 26 4.82 -7.63 2.25
C GLN A 26 5.31 -6.82 3.46
N SER A 27 6.01 -5.71 3.20
CA SER A 27 6.51 -4.84 4.26
C SER A 27 5.40 -4.27 5.15
N ILE A 28 4.25 -3.89 4.58
CA ILE A 28 3.09 -3.41 5.35
C ILE A 28 2.52 -4.53 6.22
N GLU A 29 2.27 -5.70 5.64
CA GLU A 29 1.67 -6.84 6.34
C GLU A 29 2.59 -7.37 7.47
N GLU A 30 3.90 -7.45 7.23
CA GLU A 30 4.90 -7.87 8.23
C GLU A 30 4.98 -6.91 9.43
N GLN A 31 4.69 -5.63 9.22
CA GLN A 31 4.62 -4.62 10.28
C GLN A 31 3.23 -4.55 10.94
N GLY A 32 2.31 -5.44 10.59
CA GLY A 32 0.95 -5.51 11.14
C GLY A 32 -0.04 -4.52 10.50
N GLY A 33 0.34 -3.85 9.41
CA GLY A 33 -0.56 -3.01 8.63
C GLY A 33 -1.58 -3.83 7.85
N VAL A 34 -2.77 -3.27 7.65
CA VAL A 34 -3.86 -3.91 6.89
C VAL A 34 -4.10 -3.15 5.60
N ILE A 35 -4.03 -3.85 4.47
CA ILE A 35 -4.38 -3.28 3.17
C ILE A 35 -5.89 -3.45 2.97
N THR A 36 -6.59 -2.33 2.81
CA THR A 36 -8.04 -2.30 2.62
C THR A 36 -8.42 -1.43 1.42
N PRO A 37 -9.48 -1.78 0.66
CA PRO A 37 -10.10 -0.88 -0.29
C PRO A 37 -10.47 0.47 0.34
N VAL A 38 -10.25 1.56 -0.39
CA VAL A 38 -10.54 2.92 0.10
C VAL A 38 -12.01 3.08 0.52
N SER A 39 -12.94 2.39 -0.13
CA SER A 39 -14.36 2.41 0.24
C SER A 39 -14.63 1.88 1.66
N GLN A 40 -13.80 0.97 2.16
CA GLN A 40 -13.90 0.43 3.52
C GLN A 40 -13.21 1.33 4.56
N LEU A 41 -12.23 2.15 4.13
CA LEU A 41 -11.55 3.14 4.98
C LEU A 41 -12.42 4.37 5.27
N LEU A 42 -13.25 4.79 4.31
CA LEU A 42 -14.07 6.01 4.43
C LEU A 42 -15.39 5.79 5.21
N GLY A 43 -15.76 4.54 5.48
CA GLY A 43 -16.99 4.17 6.18
C GLY A 43 -16.86 4.05 7.70
N SER A 44 -15.68 4.33 8.26
CA SER A 44 -15.34 4.23 9.69
C SER A 44 -15.30 5.59 10.38
#